data_AF-A0A5C9EU50-F1
#
_entry.id   AF-A0A5C9EU50-F1
#
_cell.length_a   1.000
_cell.length_b   1.000
_cell.length_c   1.000
_cell.angle_alpha   90.00
_cell.angle_beta   90.00
_cell.angle_gamma   90.00
#
_symmetry.space_group_name_H-M   'P 1'
#
loop_
_entity.id
_entity.type
_entity.pdbx_description
1 polymer ?
#
loop_
_entity_poly.entity_id
_entity_poly.type
_entity_poly.pdbx_seq_one_letter_code
_entity_poly.pdbx_strand_id
1 'polypeptide(L)'
;MKKRFKYIIIAIIGILSFSTLIGVNYYFNIPKNRKESVNNITLIVNYAGEKPVDKWDNFSLYDGKTTVIYALLEKCEVEMTGTPENDAFVKAINGIKQYENLASYFWLFFVNGKQSQVGSSLYTLDNGDLIWWNYTNQF
;
A
#
# COMPACT_ATOMS: atom_id res chain seq x y z
N MET A 1 42.00 -17.90 -22.12
CA MET A 1 41.28 -16.76 -21.49
C MET A 1 39.76 -16.80 -21.65
N LYS A 2 39.19 -16.95 -22.87
CA LYS A 2 37.72 -16.88 -23.11
C LYS A 2 36.85 -17.88 -22.31
N LYS A 3 37.31 -19.13 -22.10
CA LYS A 3 36.55 -20.14 -21.33
C LYS A 3 36.46 -19.82 -19.84
N ARG A 4 37.56 -19.36 -19.21
CA ARG A 4 37.57 -18.95 -17.79
C ARG A 4 36.68 -17.74 -17.52
N PHE A 5 36.64 -16.79 -18.46
CA PHE A 5 35.74 -15.62 -18.37
C PHE A 5 34.26 -16.02 -18.42
N LYS A 6 33.88 -17.01 -19.25
CA LYS A 6 32.50 -17.54 -19.31
C LYS A 6 32.04 -18.13 -17.97
N TYR A 7 32.89 -18.88 -17.28
CA TYR A 7 32.53 -19.46 -15.97
C TYR A 7 32.40 -18.42 -14.86
N ILE A 8 33.19 -17.34 -14.91
CA ILE A 8 33.09 -16.22 -13.95
C ILE A 8 31.76 -15.49 -14.11
N ILE A 9 31.31 -15.22 -15.33
CA ILE A 9 30.01 -14.58 -15.59
C ILE A 9 28.85 -15.46 -15.10
N ILE A 10 28.90 -16.76 -15.35
CA ILE A 10 27.87 -17.70 -14.89
C ILE A 10 27.78 -17.72 -13.35
N ALA A 11 28.93 -17.70 -12.67
CA ALA A 11 28.98 -17.64 -11.20
C ALA A 11 28.36 -16.34 -10.66
N ILE A 12 28.64 -15.18 -11.26
CA ILE A 12 28.07 -13.89 -10.85
C ILE A 12 26.55 -13.88 -11.04
N ILE A 13 26.05 -14.37 -12.18
CA ILE A 13 24.61 -14.47 -12.43
C ILE A 13 23.96 -15.43 -11.42
N GLY A 14 24.61 -16.55 -11.11
CA GLY A 14 24.14 -17.48 -10.08
C GLY A 14 24.02 -16.81 -8.71
N ILE A 15 25.03 -16.07 -8.28
CA ILE A 15 25.04 -15.37 -6.98
C ILE A 15 23.96 -14.28 -6.93
N LEU A 16 23.79 -13.49 -8.00
CA LEU A 16 22.75 -12.47 -8.07
C LEU A 16 21.36 -13.07 -8.02
N SER A 17 21.11 -14.15 -8.77
CA SER A 17 19.81 -14.83 -8.82
C SER A 17 19.47 -15.53 -7.50
N PHE A 18 20.47 -16.03 -6.79
CA PHE A 18 20.27 -16.67 -5.49
C PHE A 18 20.01 -15.63 -4.39
N SER A 19 20.68 -14.47 -4.45
CA SER A 19 20.47 -13.37 -3.51
C SER A 19 19.07 -12.76 -3.64
N THR A 20 18.55 -12.62 -4.88
CA THR A 20 17.18 -12.16 -5.10
C THR A 20 16.16 -13.19 -4.63
N LEU A 21 16.39 -14.48 -4.84
CA LEU A 21 15.49 -15.54 -4.37
C LEU A 21 15.36 -15.55 -2.83
N ILE A 22 16.47 -15.36 -2.11
CA ILE A 22 16.47 -15.26 -0.65
C ILE A 22 15.73 -13.99 -0.19
N GLY A 23 15.99 -12.84 -0.83
CA GLY A 23 15.30 -11.59 -0.49
C GLY A 23 13.79 -11.65 -0.71
N VAL A 24 13.36 -12.29 -1.81
CA VAL A 24 11.94 -12.52 -2.12
C VAL A 24 11.30 -13.47 -1.09
N ASN A 25 11.96 -14.58 -0.77
CA ASN A 25 11.46 -15.53 0.24
C ASN A 25 11.34 -14.88 1.63
N TYR A 26 12.34 -14.08 2.02
CA TYR A 26 12.29 -13.32 3.27
C TYR A 26 11.12 -12.34 3.27
N TYR A 27 10.93 -11.54 2.22
CA TYR A 27 9.83 -10.58 2.11
C TYR A 27 8.44 -11.23 2.25
N PHE A 28 8.24 -12.41 1.65
CA PHE A 28 6.98 -13.15 1.78
C PHE A 28 6.75 -13.75 3.17
N ASN A 29 7.82 -13.99 3.93
CA ASN A 29 7.76 -14.63 5.26
C ASN A 29 7.94 -13.66 6.43
N ILE A 30 7.95 -12.33 6.20
CA ILE A 30 7.98 -11.37 7.31
C ILE A 30 6.68 -11.52 8.12
N PRO A 31 6.76 -11.86 9.43
CA PRO A 31 5.58 -11.86 10.28
C PRO A 31 5.02 -10.44 10.29
N LYS A 32 3.77 -10.28 9.86
CA LYS A 32 3.06 -9.00 9.92
C LYS A 32 2.82 -8.66 11.38
N ASN A 33 3.74 -7.92 11.99
CA ASN A 33 3.63 -7.44 13.35
C ASN A 33 2.59 -6.32 13.40
N ARG A 34 1.32 -6.72 13.38
CA ARG A 34 0.19 -5.79 13.47
C ARG A 34 -0.05 -5.46 14.92
N LYS A 35 -0.26 -4.18 15.20
CA LYS A 35 -0.67 -3.72 16.51
C LYS A 35 -2.11 -4.14 16.76
N GLU A 36 -2.39 -4.53 17.99
CA GLU A 36 -3.75 -4.89 18.39
C GLU A 36 -4.73 -3.73 18.19
N SER A 37 -4.29 -2.51 18.50
CA SER A 37 -5.07 -1.29 18.25
C SER A 37 -4.20 -0.09 17.90
N VAL A 38 -4.81 0.89 17.22
CA VAL A 38 -4.27 2.23 17.02
C VAL A 38 -5.37 3.26 17.28
N ASN A 39 -4.99 4.44 17.77
CA ASN A 39 -5.90 5.49 18.20
C ASN A 39 -5.56 6.84 17.56
N ASN A 40 -6.50 7.78 17.62
CA ASN A 40 -6.35 9.15 17.14
C ASN A 40 -6.02 9.23 15.65
N ILE A 41 -6.54 8.30 14.85
CA ILE A 41 -6.33 8.29 13.40
C ILE A 41 -7.18 9.38 12.74
N THR A 42 -6.60 10.03 11.74
CA THR A 42 -7.33 10.89 10.80
C THR A 42 -7.28 10.27 9.40
N LEU A 43 -8.41 10.26 8.72
CA LEU A 43 -8.54 9.84 7.33
C LEU A 43 -9.14 10.99 6.52
N ILE A 44 -8.49 11.32 5.41
CA ILE A 44 -8.97 12.30 4.43
C ILE A 44 -9.02 11.63 3.06
N VAL A 45 -10.12 11.80 2.34
CA VAL A 45 -10.27 11.31 0.96
C VAL A 45 -10.56 12.49 0.04
N ASN A 46 -9.61 12.79 -0.83
CA ASN A 46 -9.74 13.81 -1.87
C ASN A 46 -10.10 13.17 -3.20
N TYR A 47 -11.27 13.52 -3.73
CA TYR A 47 -11.81 13.03 -4.99
C TYR A 47 -11.42 13.89 -6.20
N ALA A 48 -10.43 14.78 -6.07
CA ALA A 48 -10.01 15.71 -7.11
C ALA A 48 -11.16 16.54 -7.73
N GLY A 49 -12.14 16.91 -6.91
CA GLY A 49 -13.28 17.72 -7.33
C GLY A 49 -14.48 16.93 -7.86
N GLU A 50 -14.38 15.62 -8.06
CA GLU A 50 -15.53 14.77 -8.42
C GLU A 50 -16.59 14.72 -7.32
N LYS A 51 -16.15 14.86 -6.06
CA LYS A 51 -16.98 14.96 -4.85
C LYS A 51 -16.33 15.88 -3.82
N PRO A 52 -17.10 16.41 -2.84
CA PRO A 52 -16.53 17.07 -1.67
C PRO A 52 -15.53 16.16 -0.95
N VAL A 53 -14.52 16.76 -0.34
CA VAL A 53 -13.52 16.03 0.46
C VAL A 53 -14.20 15.44 1.69
N ASP A 54 -14.02 14.15 1.91
CA ASP A 54 -14.44 13.49 3.15
C ASP A 54 -13.30 13.52 4.17
N LYS A 55 -13.64 13.72 5.44
CA LYS A 55 -12.70 13.73 6.55
C LYS A 55 -13.30 13.09 7.80
N TRP A 56 -12.55 12.18 8.39
CA TRP A 56 -12.84 11.58 9.68
C TRP A 56 -11.64 11.75 10.60
N ASP A 57 -11.87 12.25 11.80
CA ASP A 57 -10.82 12.51 12.78
C ASP A 57 -11.06 11.71 14.05
N ASN A 58 -9.97 11.47 14.79
CA ASN A 58 -9.98 10.92 16.14
C ASN A 58 -10.72 9.57 16.27
N PHE A 59 -10.56 8.68 15.30
CA PHE A 59 -11.07 7.32 15.39
C PHE A 59 -9.96 6.31 15.70
N SER A 60 -10.38 5.11 16.08
CA SER A 60 -9.50 4.03 16.47
C SER A 60 -9.80 2.77 15.65
N LEU A 61 -8.80 1.90 15.55
CA LEU A 61 -8.90 0.58 14.94
C LEU A 61 -8.44 -0.47 15.96
N TYR A 62 -9.01 -1.66 15.89
CA TYR A 62 -8.83 -2.74 16.87
C TYR A 62 -8.63 -4.10 16.19
N ASP A 63 -8.48 -5.16 16.99
CA ASP A 63 -8.41 -6.57 16.57
C ASP A 63 -7.33 -6.86 15.52
N GLY A 64 -6.19 -6.16 15.60
CA GLY A 64 -5.09 -6.33 14.63
C GLY A 64 -5.40 -5.76 13.23
N LYS A 65 -6.53 -5.08 13.04
CA LYS A 65 -6.95 -4.44 11.77
C LYS A 65 -6.42 -3.00 11.68
N THR A 66 -5.11 -2.85 11.86
CA THR A 66 -4.46 -1.55 12.09
C THR A 66 -3.63 -1.06 10.90
N THR A 67 -4.02 -1.42 9.67
CA THR A 67 -3.36 -0.95 8.44
C THR A 67 -4.18 0.12 7.73
N VAL A 68 -3.56 0.83 6.79
CA VAL A 68 -4.22 1.90 6.02
C VAL A 68 -5.49 1.42 5.31
N ILE A 69 -5.51 0.20 4.77
CA ILE A 69 -6.70 -0.34 4.11
C ILE A 69 -7.86 -0.51 5.10
N TYR A 70 -7.61 -0.95 6.33
CA TYR A 70 -8.68 -1.08 7.32
C TYR A 70 -9.19 0.28 7.79
N ALA A 71 -8.33 1.30 7.89
CA ALA A 71 -8.77 2.67 8.14
C ALA A 71 -9.75 3.15 7.05
N LEU A 72 -9.45 2.83 5.79
CA LEU A 72 -10.33 3.18 4.67
C LEU A 72 -11.64 2.38 4.69
N LEU A 73 -11.59 1.06 4.89
CA LEU A 73 -12.76 0.18 4.93
C LEU A 73 -13.73 0.49 6.09
N GLU A 74 -13.19 0.99 7.19
CA GLU A 74 -13.96 1.40 8.36
C GLU A 74 -14.85 2.62 8.08
N LYS A 75 -14.50 3.47 7.10
CA LYS A 75 -15.19 4.74 6.84
C LYS A 75 -15.80 4.87 5.45
N CYS A 76 -15.34 4.09 4.49
CA CYS A 76 -15.72 4.21 3.09
C CYS A 76 -16.23 2.90 2.50
N GLU A 77 -17.08 3.00 1.48
CA GLU A 77 -17.35 1.90 0.58
C GLU A 77 -16.15 1.74 -0.38
N VAL A 78 -15.51 0.58 -0.36
CA VAL A 78 -14.28 0.33 -1.13
C VAL A 78 -14.47 -0.84 -2.08
N GLU A 79 -14.27 -0.61 -3.37
CA GLU A 79 -14.07 -1.69 -4.34
C GLU A 79 -12.58 -1.98 -4.43
N MET A 80 -12.16 -3.24 -4.30
CA MET A 80 -10.76 -3.64 -4.39
C MET A 80 -10.59 -5.02 -5.04
N THR A 81 -9.38 -5.31 -5.52
CA THR A 81 -8.92 -6.69 -5.75
C THR A 81 -7.98 -7.12 -4.62
N GLY A 82 -7.74 -8.42 -4.48
CA GLY A 82 -6.93 -8.96 -3.38
C GLY A 82 -7.70 -8.97 -2.06
N THR A 83 -6.99 -9.06 -0.94
CA THR A 83 -7.57 -9.03 0.40
C THR A 83 -6.95 -7.93 1.27
N PRO A 84 -7.72 -7.32 2.20
CA PRO A 84 -7.21 -6.29 3.13
C PRO A 84 -6.01 -6.75 3.95
N GLU A 85 -5.88 -8.06 4.16
CA GLU A 85 -4.81 -8.62 4.94
C GLU A 85 -3.48 -8.57 4.20
N ASN A 86 -3.49 -8.67 2.87
CA ASN A 86 -2.32 -9.06 2.10
C ASN A 86 -1.96 -8.11 0.98
N ASP A 87 -2.87 -7.91 0.05
CA ASP A 87 -2.56 -7.40 -1.29
C ASP A 87 -3.69 -6.54 -1.85
N ALA A 88 -4.51 -5.94 -0.98
CA ALA A 88 -5.59 -5.07 -1.40
C ALA A 88 -5.10 -3.98 -2.34
N PHE A 89 -5.73 -3.94 -3.50
CA PHE A 89 -5.55 -2.91 -4.51
C PHE A 89 -6.88 -2.20 -4.72
N VAL A 90 -6.94 -0.95 -4.28
CA VAL A 90 -8.16 -0.14 -4.26
C VAL A 90 -8.51 0.30 -5.67
N LYS A 91 -9.69 -0.10 -6.14
CA LYS A 91 -10.25 0.26 -7.45
C LYS A 91 -11.27 1.39 -7.36
N ALA A 92 -11.98 1.51 -6.24
CA ALA A 92 -12.92 2.61 -6.05
C ALA A 92 -13.06 2.97 -4.57
N ILE A 93 -13.35 4.25 -4.30
CA ILE A 93 -13.70 4.76 -2.97
C ILE A 93 -14.99 5.55 -3.10
N ASN A 94 -16.02 5.20 -2.33
CA ASN A 94 -17.34 5.83 -2.33
C ASN A 94 -17.91 6.00 -3.76
N GLY A 95 -17.78 4.96 -4.57
CA GLY A 95 -18.28 4.91 -5.96
C GLY A 95 -17.41 5.61 -7.02
N ILE A 96 -16.31 6.28 -6.65
CA ILE A 96 -15.37 6.88 -7.62
C ILE A 96 -14.32 5.84 -8.00
N LYS A 97 -14.44 5.30 -9.21
CA LYS A 97 -13.58 4.24 -9.75
C LYS A 97 -12.33 4.82 -10.38
N GLN A 98 -11.19 4.16 -10.21
CA GLN A 98 -10.02 4.41 -11.05
C GLN A 98 -10.32 4.03 -12.50
N TYR A 99 -9.85 4.83 -13.45
CA TYR A 99 -9.99 4.53 -14.87
C TYR A 99 -8.94 3.50 -15.33
N GLU A 100 -9.24 2.73 -16.38
CA GLU A 100 -8.38 1.61 -16.86
C GLU A 100 -7.44 2.00 -18.03
N ASN A 101 -7.52 3.20 -18.58
CA ASN A 101 -6.78 3.65 -19.77
C ASN A 101 -5.55 4.56 -19.44
N LEU A 102 -4.74 4.94 -20.44
CA LEU A 102 -3.40 5.56 -20.22
C LEU A 102 -3.41 6.99 -19.64
N ALA A 103 -4.56 7.68 -19.61
CA ALA A 103 -4.73 9.00 -18.98
C ALA A 103 -5.45 8.91 -17.61
N SER A 104 -5.55 7.70 -17.05
CA SER A 104 -6.44 7.40 -15.93
C SER A 104 -5.98 8.00 -14.63
N TYR A 105 -6.97 8.51 -13.90
CA TYR A 105 -6.83 8.76 -12.48
C TYR A 105 -6.79 7.43 -11.72
N PHE A 106 -6.00 7.39 -10.66
CA PHE A 106 -5.81 6.28 -9.75
C PHE A 106 -5.79 6.80 -8.30
N TRP A 107 -5.86 5.86 -7.36
CA TRP A 107 -5.84 6.15 -5.94
C TRP A 107 -4.44 6.02 -5.36
N LEU A 108 -3.86 7.15 -4.94
CA LEU A 108 -2.64 7.18 -4.14
C LEU A 108 -2.97 7.51 -2.69
N PHE A 109 -2.12 7.06 -1.78
CA PHE A 109 -2.22 7.46 -0.39
C PHE A 109 -0.90 7.93 0.20
N PHE A 110 -1.04 8.79 1.18
CA PHE A 110 0.04 9.39 1.95
C PHE A 110 -0.25 9.14 3.42
N VAL A 111 0.80 8.93 4.21
CA VAL A 111 0.72 8.92 5.67
C VAL A 111 1.63 10.01 6.20
N ASN A 112 1.08 10.90 7.02
CA ASN A 112 1.78 12.06 7.60
C ASN A 112 2.51 12.90 6.53
N GLY A 113 1.84 13.13 5.39
CA GLY A 113 2.35 13.93 4.28
C GLY A 113 3.38 13.23 3.38
N LYS A 114 3.70 11.95 3.64
CA LYS A 114 4.65 11.18 2.83
C LYS A 114 3.92 10.13 1.99
N GLN A 115 4.20 10.07 0.69
CA GLN A 115 3.65 9.05 -0.18
C GLN A 115 4.14 7.68 0.26
N SER A 116 3.23 6.73 0.41
CA SER A 116 3.60 5.38 0.81
C SER A 116 4.39 4.68 -0.31
N GLN A 117 5.42 3.94 0.10
CA GLN A 117 6.23 3.08 -0.77
C GLN A 117 5.76 1.62 -0.75
N VAL A 118 4.74 1.32 0.07
CA VAL A 118 4.13 -0.01 0.19
C VAL A 118 2.61 0.08 0.01
N GLY A 119 1.97 -1.04 -0.33
CA GLY A 119 0.52 -1.11 -0.45
C GLY A 119 -0.20 -0.84 0.89
N SER A 120 -1.46 -0.40 0.81
CA SER A 120 -2.28 -0.05 1.98
C SER A 120 -2.54 -1.24 2.94
N SER A 121 -2.44 -2.48 2.44
CA SER A 121 -2.50 -3.71 3.25
C SER A 121 -1.23 -3.97 4.07
N LEU A 122 -0.11 -3.36 3.70
CA LEU A 122 1.20 -3.59 4.32
C LEU A 122 1.64 -2.43 5.21
N TYR A 123 1.05 -1.25 5.03
CA TYR A 123 1.34 -0.10 5.90
C TYR A 123 0.58 -0.23 7.22
N THR A 124 1.27 -0.63 8.30
CA THR A 124 0.72 -0.62 9.67
C THR A 124 0.80 0.79 10.26
N LEU A 125 -0.31 1.26 10.82
CA LEU A 125 -0.46 2.61 11.36
C LEU A 125 0.17 2.75 12.75
N ASP A 126 0.50 4.00 13.09
CA ASP A 126 0.82 4.48 14.42
C ASP A 126 -0.32 5.32 15.00
N ASN A 127 -0.34 5.48 16.33
CA ASN A 127 -1.29 6.37 16.97
C ASN A 127 -1.07 7.81 16.48
N GLY A 128 -2.15 8.50 16.12
CA GLY A 128 -2.08 9.87 15.62
C GLY A 128 -1.79 10.00 14.13
N ASP A 129 -1.66 8.90 13.38
CA ASP A 129 -1.39 8.96 11.94
C ASP A 129 -2.51 9.67 11.17
N LEU A 130 -2.10 10.54 10.24
CA LEU A 130 -2.96 11.17 9.25
C LEU A 130 -2.79 10.48 7.91
N ILE A 131 -3.87 9.89 7.41
CA ILE A 131 -3.96 9.21 6.13
C ILE A 131 -4.64 10.15 5.13
N TRP A 132 -4.02 10.36 3.98
CA TRP A 132 -4.58 11.13 2.88
C TRP A 132 -4.66 10.28 1.62
N TRP A 133 -5.87 9.95 1.18
CA TRP A 133 -6.12 9.35 -0.13
C TRP A 133 -6.39 10.44 -1.16
N ASN A 134 -5.75 10.33 -2.32
CA ASN A 134 -5.89 11.28 -3.41
C ASN A 134 -6.23 10.55 -4.70
N TYR A 135 -7.33 10.96 -5.33
CA TYR A 135 -7.63 10.58 -6.70
C TYR A 135 -6.79 11.45 -7.63
N THR A 136 -5.88 10.87 -8.41
CA THR A 136 -4.91 11.65 -9.19
C THR A 136 -4.50 10.92 -10.47
N ASN A 137 -4.18 11.67 -11.52
CA ASN A 137 -3.56 11.17 -12.74
C ASN A 137 -2.06 11.53 -12.84
N GLN A 138 -1.48 12.09 -11.76
CA GLN A 138 -0.08 12.48 -11.66
C GLN A 138 0.70 11.48 -10.82
N PHE A 139 1.88 11.08 -11.33
CA PHE A 139 2.91 10.33 -10.60
C PHE A 139 3.96 11.26 -10.02
#